data_AF-J2U8P8-F1
#
_entry.id   AF-J2U8P8-F1
#
_cell.length_a   1.000
_cell.length_b   1.000
_cell.length_c   1.000
_cell.angle_alpha   90.00
_cell.angle_beta   90.00
_cell.angle_gamma   90.00
#
_symmetry.space_group_name_H-M   'P 1'
#
loop_
_entity.id
_entity.type
_entity.pdbx_description
1 polymer ?
#
loop_
_entity_poly.entity_id
_entity_poly.type
_entity_poly.pdbx_seq_one_letter_code
_entity_poly.pdbx_strand_id
1 'polypeptide(L)'
;TRCKSGTARGRDRSNGYVHPQNNHRLTHRFREQARSHRTLCDWQSAGVLANRARTFNFSFPRPIIIESSPGAWASVVFHLCGWAMDASRRDDRAQDWGLLFLRVSGGLFLLWVHGLPKLLHYSAELQNIEDPFHLGANLTLLLAIFAEVVCPLLIVVGLLVRLACLPILFLLWVSMLIVHPQWTLFEGQFGWLLLIVFTSIFIAGPGRLALNVRFAGALRYV
;
A
#
# COMPACT_ATOMS: atom_id res chain seq x y z
N THR A 1 -78.78 13.33 16.37
CA THR A 1 -79.31 12.49 15.28
C THR A 1 -79.19 13.23 13.95
N ARG A 2 -78.60 12.59 12.92
CA ARG A 2 -78.67 12.90 11.47
C ARG A 2 -77.75 13.99 10.85
N CYS A 3 -76.73 13.49 10.13
CA CYS A 3 -76.18 13.85 8.81
C CYS A 3 -76.16 15.30 8.29
N LYS A 4 -74.99 15.72 7.77
CA LYS A 4 -74.86 16.16 6.37
C LYS A 4 -73.46 15.89 5.79
N SER A 5 -73.46 15.15 4.69
CA SER A 5 -72.38 14.77 3.80
C SER A 5 -72.55 15.47 2.44
N GLY A 6 -71.45 15.59 1.66
CA GLY A 6 -71.41 16.03 0.25
C GLY A 6 -70.89 17.47 0.10
N THR A 7 -70.03 17.86 -0.85
CA THR A 7 -69.62 17.36 -2.19
C THR A 7 -68.45 18.28 -2.64
N ALA A 8 -67.46 17.93 -3.49
CA ALA A 8 -67.50 17.48 -4.89
C ALA A 8 -66.09 16.95 -5.27
N ARG A 9 -65.91 15.76 -5.86
CA ARG A 9 -66.03 15.37 -7.28
C ARG A 9 -64.95 15.99 -8.19
N GLY A 10 -63.99 15.17 -8.62
CA GLY A 10 -63.03 15.46 -9.70
C GLY A 10 -62.15 14.24 -9.97
N ARG A 11 -62.37 13.62 -11.12
CA ARG A 11 -61.90 12.30 -11.54
C ARG A 11 -60.60 12.46 -12.34
N ASP A 12 -59.53 11.76 -12.01
CA ASP A 12 -58.62 11.25 -13.05
C ASP A 12 -57.95 9.93 -12.70
N ARG A 13 -57.91 9.06 -13.70
CA ARG A 13 -57.29 7.74 -13.71
C ARG A 13 -55.80 7.93 -14.01
N SER A 14 -54.93 7.28 -13.24
CA SER A 14 -53.78 6.62 -13.87
C SER A 14 -53.24 5.53 -12.96
N ASN A 15 -53.26 4.35 -13.54
CA ASN A 15 -52.75 3.09 -13.06
C ASN A 15 -51.22 3.16 -13.06
N GLY A 16 -50.58 3.00 -11.91
CA GLY A 16 -49.13 3.00 -11.76
C GLY A 16 -48.68 1.77 -10.99
N TYR A 17 -48.66 0.62 -11.66
CA TYR A 17 -48.00 -0.59 -11.17
C TYR A 17 -46.55 -0.28 -10.81
N VAL A 18 -46.20 -0.37 -9.53
CA VAL A 18 -44.80 -0.37 -9.09
C VAL A 18 -44.18 -1.68 -9.53
N HIS A 19 -43.44 -1.63 -10.63
CA HIS A 19 -42.72 -2.76 -11.20
C HIS A 19 -41.59 -3.19 -10.24
N PRO A 20 -41.51 -4.46 -9.81
CA PRO A 20 -40.45 -4.93 -8.92
C PRO A 20 -39.21 -5.28 -9.76
N GLN A 21 -38.60 -4.31 -10.44
CA GLN A 21 -37.43 -4.59 -11.31
C GLN A 21 -36.08 -4.55 -10.58
N ASN A 22 -35.98 -4.00 -9.37
CA ASN A 22 -34.66 -3.75 -8.77
C ASN A 22 -34.22 -4.71 -7.65
N ASN A 23 -35.12 -5.49 -7.07
CA ASN A 23 -34.74 -6.49 -6.06
C ASN A 23 -33.96 -7.67 -6.65
N HIS A 24 -34.23 -8.00 -7.93
CA HIS A 24 -33.55 -9.12 -8.58
C HIS A 24 -32.09 -8.81 -8.94
N ARG A 25 -31.77 -7.52 -9.15
CA ARG A 25 -30.43 -7.04 -9.52
C ARG A 25 -29.52 -6.85 -8.30
N LEU A 26 -30.08 -6.40 -7.18
CA LEU A 26 -29.38 -6.35 -5.89
C LEU A 26 -29.08 -7.76 -5.36
N THR A 27 -30.04 -8.69 -5.44
CA THR A 27 -29.82 -10.10 -5.03
C THR A 27 -28.80 -10.82 -5.93
N HIS A 28 -28.67 -10.44 -7.20
CA HIS A 28 -27.62 -10.98 -8.08
C HIS A 28 -26.22 -10.53 -7.63
N ARG A 29 -26.03 -9.23 -7.35
CA ARG A 29 -24.73 -8.72 -6.87
C ARG A 29 -24.33 -9.32 -5.52
N PHE A 30 -25.28 -9.49 -4.60
CA PHE A 30 -25.01 -10.16 -3.32
C PHE A 30 -24.67 -11.66 -3.49
N ARG A 31 -25.30 -12.37 -4.44
CA ARG A 31 -24.91 -13.76 -4.78
C ARG A 31 -23.55 -13.87 -5.47
N GLU A 32 -23.16 -12.88 -6.27
CA GLU A 32 -21.84 -12.82 -6.90
C GLU A 32 -20.73 -12.57 -5.88
N GLN A 33 -20.93 -11.64 -4.93
CA GLN A 33 -20.00 -11.45 -3.81
C GLN A 33 -19.90 -12.69 -2.90
N ALA A 34 -21.01 -13.38 -2.63
CA ALA A 34 -20.99 -14.62 -1.85
C ALA A 34 -20.30 -15.79 -2.58
N ARG A 35 -20.40 -15.87 -3.91
CA ARG A 35 -19.64 -16.84 -4.71
C ARG A 35 -18.14 -16.52 -4.74
N SER A 36 -17.78 -15.24 -4.83
CA SER A 36 -16.38 -14.80 -4.80
C SER A 36 -15.69 -15.10 -3.46
N HIS A 37 -16.42 -15.03 -2.34
CA HIS A 37 -15.87 -15.39 -1.03
C HIS A 37 -15.72 -16.91 -0.85
N ARG A 38 -16.58 -17.71 -1.48
CA ARG A 38 -16.47 -19.18 -1.43
C ARG A 38 -15.30 -19.69 -2.29
N THR A 39 -15.04 -19.07 -3.45
CA THR A 39 -13.87 -19.42 -4.28
C THR A 39 -12.54 -18.96 -3.68
N LEU A 40 -12.53 -17.89 -2.88
CA LEU A 40 -11.33 -17.46 -2.13
C LEU A 40 -11.01 -18.40 -0.96
N CYS A 41 -12.03 -18.90 -0.24
CA CYS A 41 -11.82 -19.94 0.78
C CYS A 41 -11.37 -21.29 0.18
N ASP A 42 -11.84 -21.65 -1.02
CA ASP A 42 -11.33 -22.83 -1.74
C ASP A 42 -9.87 -22.67 -2.17
N TRP A 43 -9.43 -21.45 -2.55
CA TRP A 43 -8.04 -21.17 -2.89
C TRP A 43 -7.09 -21.23 -1.69
N GLN A 44 -7.56 -20.85 -0.51
CA GLN A 44 -6.79 -21.00 0.74
C GLN A 44 -6.76 -22.46 1.23
N SER A 45 -7.73 -23.28 0.81
CA SER A 45 -7.77 -24.73 1.02
C SER A 45 -6.95 -25.52 0.00
N ALA A 46 -6.61 -24.92 -1.15
CA ALA A 46 -5.77 -25.50 -2.19
C ALA A 46 -4.25 -25.35 -1.92
N GLY A 47 -3.87 -24.95 -0.70
CA GLY A 47 -2.51 -24.97 -0.17
C GLY A 47 -2.10 -26.31 0.46
N VAL A 48 -2.54 -27.46 -0.08
CA VAL A 48 -2.04 -28.78 0.35
C VAL A 48 -1.63 -29.62 -0.86
N LEU A 49 -0.70 -29.08 -1.65
CA LEU A 49 0.32 -29.88 -2.36
C LEU A 49 1.55 -30.08 -1.46
N ALA A 50 1.29 -30.35 -0.18
CA ALA A 50 2.27 -30.73 0.83
C ALA A 50 1.88 -32.09 1.43
N ASN A 51 1.55 -33.07 0.57
CA ASN A 51 1.49 -34.47 0.97
C ASN A 51 1.49 -35.40 -0.26
N ARG A 52 2.58 -35.40 -1.02
CA ARG A 52 2.92 -36.52 -1.91
C ARG A 52 4.17 -37.24 -1.41
N ALA A 53 4.18 -37.52 -0.11
CA ALA A 53 5.22 -38.30 0.56
C ALA A 53 4.55 -39.20 1.61
N ARG A 54 3.65 -40.09 1.18
CA ARG A 54 3.27 -41.34 1.86
C ARG A 54 2.17 -42.04 1.07
N THR A 55 2.59 -42.99 0.24
CA THR A 55 1.94 -44.29 -0.07
C THR A 55 2.52 -44.79 -1.39
N PHE A 56 3.76 -45.27 -1.35
CA PHE A 56 4.18 -46.33 -2.26
C PHE A 56 4.62 -47.50 -1.41
N ASN A 57 3.80 -48.55 -1.48
CA ASN A 57 4.04 -49.84 -0.85
C ASN A 57 5.36 -50.38 -1.42
N PHE A 58 6.36 -50.50 -0.56
CA PHE A 58 7.69 -51.00 -0.91
C PHE A 58 7.60 -52.53 -1.04
N SER A 59 7.22 -53.03 -2.22
CA SER A 59 7.63 -54.38 -2.63
C SER A 59 9.03 -54.26 -3.21
N PHE A 60 10.03 -54.74 -2.48
CA PHE A 60 11.43 -54.77 -2.90
C PHE A 60 11.62 -55.54 -4.21
N PRO A 61 12.07 -54.91 -5.31
CA PRO A 61 12.84 -55.60 -6.32
C PRO A 61 14.34 -55.47 -5.96
N ARG A 62 15.12 -56.47 -6.38
CA ARG A 62 16.54 -56.67 -6.06
C ARG A 62 17.41 -55.41 -6.23
N PRO A 63 18.52 -55.29 -5.47
CA PRO A 63 19.41 -54.13 -5.58
C PRO A 63 20.03 -54.07 -6.98
N ILE A 64 19.67 -53.03 -7.73
CA ILE A 64 20.43 -52.58 -8.89
C ILE A 64 21.64 -51.84 -8.32
N ILE A 65 22.82 -52.43 -8.48
CA ILE A 65 24.09 -51.73 -8.25
C ILE A 65 24.19 -50.67 -9.35
N ILE A 66 23.83 -49.42 -9.02
CA ILE A 66 24.16 -48.27 -9.87
C ILE A 66 25.58 -47.88 -9.52
N GLU A 67 26.47 -48.14 -10.47
CA GLU A 67 27.87 -47.73 -10.47
C GLU A 67 27.96 -46.20 -10.33
N SER A 68 28.34 -45.74 -9.13
CA SER A 68 28.42 -44.32 -8.81
C SER A 68 29.67 -43.71 -9.44
N SER A 69 29.52 -43.18 -10.65
CA SER A 69 30.55 -42.33 -11.28
C SER A 69 30.74 -41.03 -10.47
N PRO A 70 31.94 -40.75 -9.91
CA PRO A 70 32.18 -39.60 -9.02
C PRO A 70 31.87 -38.22 -9.64
N GLY A 71 31.81 -38.11 -10.97
CA GLY A 71 31.58 -36.84 -11.68
C GLY A 71 30.12 -36.39 -11.74
N ALA A 72 29.15 -37.31 -11.63
CA ALA A 72 27.73 -36.96 -11.78
C ALA A 72 27.19 -36.15 -10.60
N TRP A 73 27.67 -36.44 -9.38
CA TRP A 73 27.29 -35.71 -8.17
C TRP A 73 27.88 -34.30 -8.14
N ALA A 74 29.08 -34.09 -8.69
CA ALA A 74 29.71 -32.77 -8.77
C ALA A 74 28.88 -31.81 -9.64
N SER A 75 28.42 -32.24 -10.82
CA SER A 75 27.60 -31.41 -11.70
C SER A 75 26.25 -31.04 -11.08
N VAL A 76 25.57 -32.00 -10.42
CA VAL A 76 24.31 -31.73 -9.74
C VAL A 76 24.48 -30.72 -8.59
N VAL A 77 25.53 -30.87 -7.79
CA VAL A 77 25.83 -29.92 -6.70
C VAL A 77 26.18 -28.53 -7.26
N PHE A 78 26.96 -28.43 -8.34
CA PHE A 78 27.27 -27.15 -9.00
C PHE A 78 26.02 -26.47 -9.56
N HIS A 79 25.11 -27.21 -10.20
CA HIS A 79 23.85 -26.66 -10.72
C HIS A 79 22.89 -26.22 -9.61
N LEU A 80 22.75 -27.01 -8.53
CA LEU A 80 21.92 -26.64 -7.38
C LEU A 80 22.50 -25.45 -6.62
N CYS A 81 23.82 -25.38 -6.45
CA CYS A 81 24.50 -24.26 -5.81
C CYS A 81 24.39 -22.99 -6.68
N GLY A 82 24.56 -23.11 -7.99
CA GLY A 82 24.34 -22.03 -8.95
C GLY A 82 22.90 -21.51 -8.92
N TRP A 83 21.91 -22.41 -8.93
CA TRP A 83 20.49 -22.05 -8.83
C TRP A 83 20.16 -21.36 -7.50
N ALA A 84 20.69 -21.85 -6.38
CA ALA A 84 20.46 -21.24 -5.07
C ALA A 84 21.10 -19.84 -4.97
N MET A 85 22.31 -19.64 -5.51
CA MET A 85 22.94 -18.32 -5.57
C MET A 85 22.17 -17.35 -6.47
N ASP A 86 21.67 -17.81 -7.63
CA ASP A 86 20.89 -16.97 -8.54
C ASP A 86 19.51 -16.62 -7.99
N ALA A 87 18.88 -17.53 -7.25
CA ALA A 87 17.63 -17.26 -6.53
C ALA A 87 17.85 -16.18 -5.45
N SER A 88 18.85 -16.33 -4.58
CA SER A 88 19.19 -15.33 -3.56
C SER A 88 19.54 -13.96 -4.17
N ARG A 89 20.33 -13.93 -5.26
CA ARG A 89 20.63 -12.67 -5.98
C ARG A 89 19.41 -12.04 -6.64
N ARG A 90 18.39 -12.82 -7.00
CA ARG A 90 17.14 -12.30 -7.58
C ARG A 90 16.28 -11.67 -6.50
N ASP A 91 16.19 -12.29 -5.32
CA ASP A 91 15.46 -11.77 -4.17
C ASP A 91 16.09 -10.45 -3.68
N ASP A 92 17.42 -10.39 -3.57
CA ASP A 92 18.15 -9.16 -3.24
C ASP A 92 17.88 -8.02 -4.23
N ARG A 93 17.82 -8.34 -5.53
CA ARG A 93 17.53 -7.36 -6.58
C ARG A 93 16.08 -6.91 -6.54
N ALA A 94 15.14 -7.81 -6.32
CA ALA A 94 13.72 -7.48 -6.22
C ALA A 94 13.46 -6.57 -5.01
N GLN A 95 14.08 -6.84 -3.87
CA GLN A 95 13.99 -6.00 -2.67
C GLN A 95 14.52 -4.59 -2.93
N ASP A 96 15.68 -4.46 -3.58
CA ASP A 96 16.26 -3.18 -3.94
C ASP A 96 15.37 -2.34 -4.86
N TRP A 97 14.83 -2.97 -5.91
CA TRP A 97 13.89 -2.33 -6.82
C TRP A 97 12.59 -1.94 -6.13
N GLY A 98 12.09 -2.77 -5.22
CA GLY A 98 10.93 -2.48 -4.39
C GLY A 98 11.13 -1.24 -3.52
N LEU A 99 12.28 -1.12 -2.85
CA LEU A 99 12.61 0.05 -2.04
C LEU A 99 12.83 1.31 -2.88
N LEU A 100 13.44 1.18 -4.06
CA LEU A 100 13.57 2.32 -4.99
C LEU A 100 12.20 2.78 -5.47
N PHE A 101 11.33 1.85 -5.88
CA PHE A 101 9.97 2.17 -6.30
C PHE A 101 9.19 2.83 -5.17
N LEU A 102 9.25 2.31 -3.95
CA LEU A 102 8.55 2.87 -2.79
C LEU A 102 9.00 4.30 -2.49
N ARG A 103 10.31 4.58 -2.55
CA ARG A 103 10.87 5.92 -2.35
C ARG A 103 10.45 6.90 -3.45
N VAL A 104 10.60 6.49 -4.71
CA VAL A 104 10.30 7.34 -5.86
C VAL A 104 8.80 7.64 -5.91
N SER A 105 7.96 6.62 -5.81
CA SER A 105 6.50 6.78 -5.84
C SER A 105 6.01 7.57 -4.63
N GLY A 106 6.37 7.18 -3.41
CA GLY A 106 5.95 7.86 -2.19
C GLY A 106 6.42 9.31 -2.12
N GLY A 107 7.68 9.58 -2.45
CA GLY A 107 8.25 10.92 -2.50
C GLY A 107 7.59 11.80 -3.56
N LEU A 108 7.37 11.27 -4.77
CA LEU A 108 6.72 12.02 -5.84
C LEU A 108 5.24 12.30 -5.54
N PHE A 109 4.51 11.34 -4.95
CA PHE A 109 3.13 11.55 -4.53
C PHE A 109 3.00 12.64 -3.46
N LEU A 110 3.85 12.61 -2.43
CA LEU A 110 3.87 13.66 -1.41
C LEU A 110 4.17 15.03 -2.02
N LEU A 111 5.22 15.10 -2.85
CA LEU A 111 5.64 16.35 -3.48
C LEU A 111 4.55 16.90 -4.41
N TRP A 112 3.91 16.05 -5.22
CA TRP A 112 2.92 16.49 -6.19
C TRP A 112 1.60 16.92 -5.54
N VAL A 113 1.11 16.14 -4.58
CA VAL A 113 -0.22 16.36 -3.97
C VAL A 113 -0.18 17.38 -2.85
N HIS A 114 0.87 17.39 -2.02
CA HIS A 114 0.95 18.27 -0.85
C HIS A 114 1.99 19.39 -1.01
N GLY A 115 3.18 19.08 -1.52
CA GLY A 115 4.28 20.07 -1.60
C GLY A 115 4.07 21.14 -2.68
N LEU A 116 3.71 20.75 -3.90
CA LEU A 116 3.60 21.64 -5.05
C LEU A 116 2.51 22.71 -4.88
N PRO A 117 1.29 22.40 -4.38
CA PRO A 117 0.28 23.42 -4.11
C PRO A 117 0.76 24.47 -3.11
N LYS A 118 1.50 24.07 -2.06
CA LYS A 118 2.05 24.99 -1.06
C LYS A 118 3.09 25.96 -1.63
N LEU A 119 3.83 25.55 -2.65
CA LEU A 119 4.77 26.41 -3.37
C LEU A 119 4.07 27.37 -4.34
N LEU A 120 3.12 26.86 -5.11
CA LEU A 120 2.46 27.64 -6.17
C LEU A 120 1.45 28.65 -5.62
N HIS A 121 0.81 28.33 -4.49
CA HIS A 121 -0.25 29.14 -3.89
C HIS A 121 0.11 29.65 -2.49
N TYR A 122 1.38 30.05 -2.30
CA TYR A 122 1.92 30.48 -1.01
C TYR A 122 1.03 31.50 -0.28
N SER A 123 0.58 32.56 -0.96
CA SER A 123 -0.23 33.62 -0.33
C SER A 123 -1.60 33.14 0.15
N ALA A 124 -2.21 32.17 -0.54
CA ALA A 124 -3.50 31.60 -0.15
C ALA A 124 -3.33 30.61 1.02
N GLU A 125 -2.30 29.77 0.96
CA GLU A 125 -1.95 28.83 2.03
C GLU A 125 -1.56 29.56 3.32
N LEU A 126 -0.91 30.72 3.22
CA LEU A 126 -0.54 31.51 4.38
C LEU A 126 -1.74 31.96 5.23
N GLN A 127 -2.92 32.11 4.62
CA GLN A 127 -4.15 32.48 5.32
C GLN A 127 -4.90 31.26 5.88
N ASN A 128 -4.66 30.07 5.32
CA ASN A 128 -5.36 28.84 5.66
C ASN A 128 -4.55 27.90 6.55
N ILE A 129 -3.24 28.15 6.72
CA ILE A 129 -2.36 27.30 7.51
C ILE A 129 -2.75 27.35 8.98
N GLU A 130 -3.03 26.19 9.55
CA GLU A 130 -3.26 26.05 10.99
C GLU A 130 -1.90 25.95 11.70
N ASP A 131 -1.71 26.78 12.73
CA ASP A 131 -0.45 26.86 13.48
C ASP A 131 -0.63 26.38 14.93
N PRO A 132 -0.58 25.06 15.18
CA PRO A 132 -0.82 24.52 16.53
C PRO A 132 0.23 24.97 17.56
N PHE A 133 1.44 25.30 17.09
CA PHE A 133 2.56 25.70 17.95
C PHE A 133 2.70 27.22 18.11
N HIS A 134 1.85 28.02 17.47
CA HIS A 134 1.84 29.48 17.56
C HIS A 134 3.22 30.11 17.23
N LEU A 135 3.94 29.55 16.26
CA LEU A 135 5.25 30.01 15.79
C LEU A 135 5.12 31.13 14.74
N GLY A 136 3.92 31.34 14.22
CA GLY A 136 3.58 32.26 13.14
C GLY A 136 3.35 31.53 11.81
N ALA A 137 2.30 31.93 11.09
CA ALA A 137 1.87 31.32 9.83
C ALA A 137 3.00 31.21 8.79
N ASN A 138 3.84 32.25 8.65
CA ASN A 138 4.95 32.24 7.70
C ASN A 138 5.99 31.15 8.01
N LEU A 139 6.35 31.00 9.29
CA LEU A 139 7.36 30.03 9.70
C LEU A 139 6.83 28.60 9.61
N THR A 140 5.58 28.39 10.04
CA THR A 140 4.90 27.10 9.96
C THR A 140 4.73 26.65 8.50
N LEU A 141 4.33 27.56 7.60
CA LEU A 141 4.23 27.25 6.17
C LEU A 141 5.60 26.95 5.54
N LEU A 142 6.65 27.69 5.92
CA LEU A 142 8.02 27.43 5.42
C LEU A 142 8.54 26.06 5.87
N LEU A 143 8.32 25.69 7.14
CA LEU A 143 8.65 24.37 7.67
C LEU A 143 7.87 23.26 6.95
N ALA A 144 6.59 23.50 6.64
CA ALA A 144 5.77 22.58 5.89
C ALA A 144 6.30 22.36 4.47
N ILE A 145 6.64 23.44 3.76
CA ILE A 145 7.24 23.36 2.42
C ILE A 145 8.59 22.62 2.47
N PHE A 146 9.43 22.89 3.45
CA PHE A 146 10.70 22.18 3.61
C PHE A 146 10.47 20.66 3.80
N ALA A 147 9.52 20.29 4.65
CA ALA A 147 9.18 18.90 4.91
C ALA A 147 8.55 18.22 3.67
N GLU A 148 7.75 18.91 2.88
CA GLU A 148 6.97 18.28 1.80
C GLU A 148 7.55 18.46 0.39
N VAL A 149 8.59 19.28 0.23
CA VAL A 149 9.25 19.51 -1.06
C VAL A 149 10.70 19.06 -0.99
N VAL A 150 11.47 19.62 -0.06
CA VAL A 150 12.91 19.38 0.02
C VAL A 150 13.17 17.95 0.51
N CYS A 151 12.54 17.53 1.61
CA CYS A 151 12.74 16.20 2.17
C CYS A 151 12.35 15.05 1.23
N PRO A 152 11.17 15.04 0.55
CA PRO A 152 10.86 13.99 -0.41
C PRO A 152 11.81 13.99 -1.60
N LEU A 153 12.30 15.14 -2.05
CA LEU A 153 13.32 15.18 -3.10
C LEU A 153 14.62 14.47 -2.65
N LEU A 154 15.07 14.71 -1.41
CA LEU A 154 16.20 13.99 -0.81
C LEU A 154 15.94 12.48 -0.73
N ILE A 155 14.73 12.05 -0.36
CA ILE A 155 14.34 10.63 -0.29
C ILE A 155 14.38 9.96 -1.67
N VAL A 156 13.86 10.63 -2.69
CA VAL A 156 13.84 10.15 -4.08
C VAL A 156 15.26 9.97 -4.61
N VAL A 157 16.14 10.95 -4.37
CA VAL A 157 17.58 10.87 -4.69
C VAL A 157 18.28 9.79 -3.86
N GLY A 158 17.76 9.51 -2.67
CA GLY A 158 18.31 8.53 -1.75
C GLY A 158 19.48 9.08 -0.93
N LEU A 159 19.38 10.33 -0.48
CA LEU A 159 20.37 10.97 0.41
C LEU A 159 19.73 11.23 1.77
N LEU A 160 20.40 10.83 2.87
CA LEU A 160 19.94 11.04 4.24
C LEU A 160 18.47 10.62 4.47
N VAL A 161 18.08 9.49 3.89
CA VAL A 161 16.68 9.06 3.79
C VAL A 161 16.00 8.97 5.14
N ARG A 162 16.69 8.47 6.19
CA ARG A 162 16.08 8.34 7.52
C ARG A 162 15.86 9.70 8.16
N LEU A 163 16.82 10.62 8.03
CA LEU A 163 16.68 11.97 8.56
C LEU A 163 15.62 12.77 7.79
N ALA A 164 15.55 12.63 6.46
CA ALA A 164 14.53 13.29 5.64
C ALA A 164 13.12 12.76 5.92
N CYS A 165 12.97 11.50 6.35
CA CYS A 165 11.68 10.96 6.77
C CYS A 165 11.16 11.57 8.08
N LEU A 166 12.04 11.96 9.03
CA LEU A 166 11.61 12.51 10.32
C LEU A 166 10.70 13.75 10.23
N PRO A 167 11.07 14.83 9.49
CA PRO A 167 10.21 15.99 9.36
C PRO A 167 8.91 15.68 8.62
N ILE A 168 8.92 14.78 7.64
CA ILE A 168 7.71 14.33 6.92
C ILE A 168 6.76 13.61 7.88
N LEU A 169 7.27 12.63 8.62
CA LEU A 169 6.46 11.85 9.57
C LEU A 169 5.89 12.75 10.66
N PHE A 170 6.70 13.66 11.21
CA PHE A 170 6.23 14.62 12.20
C PHE A 170 5.09 15.49 11.67
N LEU A 171 5.24 16.05 10.47
CA LEU A 171 4.21 16.88 9.86
C LEU A 171 2.92 16.11 9.59
N LEU A 172 3.01 14.90 9.04
CA LEU A 172 1.85 14.05 8.78
C LEU A 172 1.14 13.65 10.10
N TRP A 173 1.89 13.35 11.15
CA TRP A 173 1.32 13.06 12.48
C TRP A 173 0.59 14.27 13.07
N VAL A 174 1.22 15.45 13.05
CA VAL A 174 0.60 16.69 13.54
C VAL A 174 -0.65 17.03 12.73
N SER A 175 -0.59 16.91 11.41
CA SER A 175 -1.72 17.15 10.53
C SER A 175 -2.91 16.22 10.82
N MET A 176 -2.66 14.92 10.99
CA MET A 176 -3.75 13.95 11.23
C MET A 176 -4.32 14.03 12.65
N LEU A 177 -3.48 14.24 13.67
CA LEU A 177 -3.92 14.13 15.07
C LEU A 177 -4.26 15.45 15.75
N ILE A 178 -3.62 16.54 15.36
CA ILE A 178 -3.75 17.83 16.04
C ILE A 178 -4.60 18.79 15.21
N VAL A 179 -4.31 18.89 13.91
CA VAL A 179 -5.00 19.79 12.97
C VAL A 179 -6.37 19.21 12.57
N HIS A 180 -6.44 17.90 12.30
CA HIS A 180 -7.67 17.25 11.85
C HIS A 180 -8.11 16.04 12.68
N PRO A 181 -8.27 16.17 14.02
CA PRO A 181 -8.67 15.06 14.89
C PRO A 181 -10.06 14.50 14.59
N GLN A 182 -10.93 15.29 13.96
CA GLN A 182 -12.29 14.91 13.60
C GLN A 182 -12.37 14.05 12.33
N TRP A 183 -11.31 13.94 11.54
CA TRP A 183 -11.36 13.20 10.28
C TRP A 183 -11.56 11.71 10.52
N THR A 184 -12.53 11.16 9.80
CA THR A 184 -12.72 9.71 9.73
C THR A 184 -11.60 9.07 8.90
N LEU A 185 -11.42 7.75 9.03
CA LEU A 185 -10.45 7.00 8.22
C LEU A 185 -10.65 7.19 6.70
N PHE A 186 -11.89 7.47 6.27
CA PHE A 186 -12.20 7.70 4.86
C PHE A 186 -11.68 9.06 4.37
N GLU A 187 -11.83 10.11 5.17
CA GLU A 187 -11.35 11.46 4.85
C GLU A 187 -9.82 11.54 4.91
N GLY A 188 -9.23 10.95 5.96
CA GLY A 188 -7.77 10.92 6.17
C GLY A 188 -7.04 9.81 5.41
N GLN A 189 -7.70 9.04 4.53
CA GLN A 189 -7.13 7.83 3.93
C GLN A 189 -5.77 8.06 3.26
N PHE A 190 -5.59 9.22 2.63
CA PHE A 190 -4.35 9.57 1.93
C PHE A 190 -3.23 9.94 2.91
N GLY A 191 -3.56 10.71 3.95
CA GLY A 191 -2.61 11.04 5.01
C GLY A 191 -2.10 9.80 5.75
N TRP A 192 -3.02 8.88 6.08
CA TRP A 192 -2.67 7.59 6.70
C TRP A 192 -1.83 6.71 5.77
N LEU A 193 -2.16 6.65 4.47
CA LEU A 193 -1.37 5.91 3.48
C LEU A 193 0.06 6.45 3.39
N LEU A 194 0.21 7.78 3.27
CA LEU A 194 1.53 8.41 3.23
C LEU A 194 2.31 8.14 4.51
N LEU A 195 1.64 8.20 5.67
CA LEU A 195 2.26 7.89 6.95
C LEU A 195 2.80 6.45 6.99
N ILE A 196 2.03 5.47 6.52
CA ILE A 196 2.46 4.06 6.42
C ILE A 196 3.64 3.93 5.45
N VAL A 197 3.57 4.57 4.28
CA VAL A 197 4.62 4.50 3.26
C VAL A 197 5.94 5.09 3.78
N PHE A 198 5.92 6.30 4.33
CA PHE A 198 7.13 6.93 4.84
C PHE A 198 7.66 6.26 6.11
N THR A 199 6.79 5.69 6.94
CA THR A 199 7.24 4.87 8.09
C THR A 199 7.93 3.60 7.59
N SER A 200 7.39 2.98 6.53
CA SER A 200 8.00 1.80 5.90
C SER A 200 9.38 2.14 5.31
N ILE A 201 9.53 3.30 4.65
CA ILE A 201 10.82 3.80 4.15
C ILE A 201 11.78 4.10 5.30
N PHE A 202 11.30 4.69 6.39
CA PHE A 202 12.12 4.99 7.57
C PHE A 202 12.69 3.71 8.22
N ILE A 203 11.84 2.69 8.39
CA ILE A 203 12.23 1.38 8.97
C ILE A 203 13.17 0.64 8.02
N ALA A 204 12.79 0.49 6.74
CA ALA A 204 13.59 -0.24 5.76
C ALA A 204 14.91 0.47 5.42
N GLY A 205 14.95 1.80 5.55
CA GLY A 205 16.11 2.63 5.25
C GLY A 205 16.30 2.91 3.75
N PRO A 206 17.47 3.46 3.37
CA PRO A 206 17.73 3.92 2.01
C PRO A 206 17.79 2.81 0.94
N GLY A 207 18.10 1.56 1.31
CA GLY A 207 18.32 0.45 0.37
C GLY A 207 19.64 0.56 -0.42
N ARG A 208 20.04 -0.51 -1.13
CA ARG A 208 21.35 -0.59 -1.81
C ARG A 208 21.42 0.26 -3.09
N LEU A 209 20.27 0.62 -3.67
CA LEU A 209 20.14 1.51 -4.84
C LEU A 209 20.01 3.00 -4.46
N ALA A 210 20.33 3.38 -3.21
CA ALA A 210 20.42 4.79 -2.84
C ALA A 210 21.76 5.40 -3.25
N LEU A 211 21.74 6.67 -3.69
CA LEU A 211 22.98 7.39 -3.97
C LEU A 211 23.85 7.60 -2.71
N ASN A 212 23.28 7.49 -1.50
CA ASN A 212 24.03 7.47 -0.25
C ASN A 212 25.09 6.36 -0.19
N VAL A 213 24.94 5.26 -0.94
CA VAL A 213 25.91 4.15 -0.96
C VAL A 213 27.25 4.57 -1.58
N ARG A 214 27.24 5.61 -2.44
CA ARG A 214 28.43 6.20 -3.07
C ARG A 214 29.15 7.22 -2.17
N PHE A 215 28.51 7.74 -1.13
CA PHE A 215 29.18 8.58 -0.13
C PHE A 215 29.79 7.68 0.97
N ALA A 216 31.10 7.78 1.16
CA ALA A 216 31.83 7.01 2.16
C ALA A 216 31.65 7.64 3.56
N GLY A 217 31.33 6.82 4.58
CA GLY A 217 31.29 7.22 5.99
C GLY A 217 29.95 6.99 6.70
N ALA A 218 29.78 7.57 7.90
CA ALA A 218 28.62 7.40 8.78
C ALA A 218 27.26 7.77 8.13
N LEU A 219 27.27 8.60 7.07
CA LEU A 219 26.09 8.91 6.26
C LEU A 219 25.53 7.71 5.48
N ARG A 220 26.28 6.62 5.33
CA ARG A 220 25.82 5.40 4.62
C ARG A 220 24.62 4.73 5.30
N TYR A 221 24.46 4.91 6.62
CA TYR A 221 23.43 4.25 7.44
C TYR A 221 22.31 5.18 7.91
N VAL A 222 22.40 6.46 7.56
CA VAL A 222 21.50 7.55 7.97
C VAL A 222 20.75 8.05 6.74
#